data_AF-A0A3D1UQI4-F1
#
_entry.id   AF-A0A3D1UQI4-F1
#
_cell.length_a   1.000
_cell.length_b   1.000
_cell.length_c   1.000
_cell.angle_alpha   90.00
_cell.angle_beta   90.00
_cell.angle_gamma   90.00
#
_symmetry.space_group_name_H-M   'P 1'
#
loop_
_entity.id
_entity.type
_entity.pdbx_description
1 polymer ?
#
loop_
_entity_poly.entity_id
_entity_poly.type
_entity_poly.pdbx_seq_one_letter_code
_entity_poly.pdbx_strand_id
1 'polypeptide(L)'
;MRKACFTLIEVVVALAILGLSITGLLTLLTTSQRRMAKSYEKWERMHMLAQGAEYFMLRGEDPGGIPEEFFPYQGYRIVASYEDMEEEQIPDDYNNLVGQLPLKCLVIRLERERDGELLDELKIDRISYESAIGDEEE
;
A
#
# COMPACT_ATOMS: atom_id res chain seq x y z
N MET A 1 40.80 -7.17 -56.72
CA MET A 1 40.00 -6.93 -55.51
C MET A 1 40.91 -6.35 -54.43
N ARG A 2 40.73 -5.10 -54.02
CA ARG A 2 41.48 -4.53 -52.88
C ARG A 2 40.99 -5.22 -51.61
N LYS A 3 41.87 -5.91 -50.89
CA LYS A 3 41.57 -6.43 -49.56
C LYS A 3 41.53 -5.22 -48.61
N ALA A 4 40.39 -4.99 -47.96
CA ALA A 4 40.31 -4.03 -46.87
C ALA A 4 41.15 -4.58 -45.70
N CYS A 5 42.22 -3.89 -45.34
CA CYS A 5 43.01 -4.24 -44.16
C CYS A 5 42.36 -3.59 -42.95
N PHE A 6 41.94 -4.43 -41.99
CA PHE A 6 41.36 -3.98 -40.72
C PHE A 6 42.42 -3.20 -39.94
N THR A 7 42.10 -1.98 -39.50
CA THR A 7 43.07 -1.11 -38.84
C THR A 7 42.95 -1.21 -37.31
N LEU A 8 44.05 -0.98 -36.60
CA LEU A 8 44.04 -0.93 -35.14
C LEU A 8 43.05 0.12 -34.60
N ILE A 9 42.92 1.26 -35.30
CA ILE A 9 41.98 2.32 -34.93
C ILE A 9 40.52 1.86 -35.00
N GLU A 10 40.18 1.01 -35.97
CA GLU A 10 38.83 0.47 -36.15
C GLU A 10 38.44 -0.46 -34.99
N VAL A 11 39.38 -1.28 -34.51
CA VAL A 11 39.19 -2.13 -33.32
C VAL A 11 38.99 -1.26 -32.07
N VAL A 12 39.80 -0.21 -31.90
CA VAL A 12 39.70 0.69 -30.74
C VAL A 12 38.35 1.41 -30.73
N VAL A 13 37.89 1.89 -31.90
CA VAL A 13 36.57 2.53 -32.02
C VAL A 13 35.45 1.53 -31.71
N ALA A 14 35.54 0.29 -32.22
CA ALA A 14 34.55 -0.74 -31.93
C ALA A 14 34.48 -1.08 -30.43
N LEU A 15 35.62 -1.20 -29.75
CA LEU A 15 35.69 -1.41 -28.30
C LEU A 15 35.14 -0.24 -27.50
N ALA A 16 35.40 1.00 -27.94
CA ALA A 16 34.85 2.18 -27.30
C ALA A 16 33.33 2.23 -27.39
N ILE A 17 32.76 1.95 -28.58
CA ILE A 17 31.31 1.86 -28.78
C ILE A 17 30.73 0.76 -27.89
N LEU A 18 31.33 -0.43 -27.90
CA LEU A 18 30.89 -1.56 -27.08
C LEU A 18 30.89 -1.20 -25.58
N GLY A 19 31.95 -0.57 -25.09
CA GLY A 19 32.06 -0.14 -23.69
C GLY A 19 30.96 0.85 -23.28
N LEU A 20 30.68 1.84 -24.13
CA LEU A 20 29.59 2.80 -23.90
C LEU A 20 28.22 2.12 -23.94
N SER A 21 27.99 1.21 -24.89
CA SER A 21 26.73 0.46 -25.00
C SER A 21 26.47 -0.41 -23.78
N ILE A 22 27.48 -1.14 -23.29
CA ILE A 22 27.36 -1.97 -22.09
C ILE A 22 27.06 -1.11 -20.86
N THR A 23 27.76 0.01 -20.71
CA THR A 23 27.55 0.94 -19.58
C THR A 23 26.14 1.51 -19.57
N GLY A 24 25.64 1.92 -20.75
CA GLY A 24 24.26 2.37 -20.92
C GLY A 24 23.25 1.29 -20.55
N LEU A 25 23.46 0.06 -21.04
CA LEU A 25 22.60 -1.09 -20.73
C LEU A 25 22.56 -1.40 -19.22
N LEU A 26 23.72 -1.47 -18.56
CA LEU A 26 23.80 -1.76 -17.12
C LEU A 26 23.10 -0.69 -16.28
N THR A 27 23.18 0.57 -16.71
CA THR A 27 22.49 1.69 -16.06
C THR A 27 20.97 1.52 -16.16
N LEU A 28 20.46 1.18 -17.35
CA LEU A 28 19.04 0.90 -17.55
C LEU A 28 18.55 -0.30 -16.74
N LEU A 29 19.33 -1.38 -16.69
CA LEU A 29 19.00 -2.56 -15.90
C LEU A 29 18.94 -2.24 -14.40
N THR A 30 19.93 -1.52 -13.89
CA THR A 30 20.00 -1.14 -12.47
C THR A 30 18.85 -0.23 -12.06
N THR A 31 18.54 0.76 -12.89
CA THR A 31 17.41 1.67 -12.64
C THR A 31 16.07 0.95 -12.70
N SER A 32 15.90 0.02 -13.64
CA SER A 32 14.70 -0.82 -13.72
C SER A 32 14.54 -1.69 -12.48
N GLN A 33 15.60 -2.39 -12.05
CA GLN A 33 15.60 -3.21 -10.83
C GLN A 33 15.22 -2.39 -9.59
N ARG A 34 15.81 -1.20 -9.43
CA ARG A 34 15.48 -0.32 -8.31
C ARG A 34 14.03 0.13 -8.31
N ARG A 35 13.46 0.41 -9.50
CA ARG A 35 12.04 0.77 -9.63
C ARG A 35 11.14 -0.42 -9.30
N MET A 36 11.47 -1.62 -9.78
CA MET A 36 10.73 -2.84 -9.49
C MET A 36 10.72 -3.14 -7.99
N ALA A 37 11.86 -3.05 -7.31
CA ALA A 37 11.95 -3.27 -5.86
C ALA A 37 11.04 -2.30 -5.08
N LYS A 38 11.07 -1.01 -5.42
CA LYS A 38 10.19 0.00 -4.80
C LYS A 38 8.70 -0.26 -5.08
N SER A 39 8.37 -0.63 -6.31
CA SER A 39 6.99 -0.96 -6.68
C SER A 39 6.49 -2.19 -5.95
N TYR A 40 7.35 -3.20 -5.78
CA TYR A 40 7.04 -4.40 -5.03
C TYR A 40 6.81 -4.10 -3.55
N GLU A 41 7.71 -3.34 -2.92
CA GLU A 41 7.56 -2.92 -1.52
C GLU A 41 6.27 -2.12 -1.30
N LYS A 42 5.94 -1.21 -2.22
CA LYS A 42 4.67 -0.47 -2.16
C LYS A 42 3.45 -1.39 -2.31
N TRP A 43 3.52 -2.31 -3.26
CA TRP A 43 2.45 -3.28 -3.47
C TRP A 43 2.24 -4.17 -2.25
N GLU A 44 3.33 -4.65 -1.64
CA GLU A 44 3.30 -5.50 -0.45
C GLU A 44 2.64 -4.79 0.74
N ARG A 45 3.03 -3.53 1.01
CA ARG A 45 2.41 -2.72 2.07
C ARG A 45 0.91 -2.50 1.84
N MET A 46 0.55 -2.14 0.61
CA MET A 46 -0.85 -1.95 0.25
C MET A 46 -1.65 -3.25 0.36
N HIS A 47 -1.06 -4.38 -0.02
CA HIS A 47 -1.70 -5.69 0.09
C HIS A 47 -1.97 -6.05 1.56
N MET A 48 -1.00 -5.83 2.45
CA MET A 48 -1.18 -6.00 3.89
C MET A 48 -2.28 -5.10 4.47
N LEU A 49 -2.28 -3.81 4.10
CA LEU A 49 -3.32 -2.87 4.51
C LEU A 49 -4.71 -3.28 4.01
N ALA A 50 -4.81 -3.70 2.75
CA ALA A 50 -6.07 -4.14 2.15
C ALA A 50 -6.62 -5.37 2.85
N GLN A 51 -5.77 -6.35 3.21
CA GLN A 51 -6.19 -7.53 3.96
C GLN A 51 -6.68 -7.16 5.37
N GLY A 52 -6.01 -6.21 6.04
CA GLY A 52 -6.49 -5.64 7.30
C GLY A 52 -7.84 -4.95 7.15
N ALA A 53 -8.00 -4.16 6.08
CA ALA A 53 -9.25 -3.48 5.76
C ALA A 53 -10.40 -4.45 5.53
N GLU A 54 -10.18 -5.49 4.72
CA GLU A 54 -11.18 -6.52 4.47
C GLU A 54 -11.65 -7.16 5.79
N TYR A 55 -10.72 -7.49 6.68
CA TYR A 55 -11.06 -8.07 7.98
C TYR A 55 -11.90 -7.11 8.85
N PHE A 56 -11.44 -5.87 9.06
CA PHE A 56 -12.13 -4.90 9.93
C PHE A 56 -13.42 -4.32 9.31
N MET A 57 -13.57 -4.36 7.99
CA MET A 57 -14.81 -3.99 7.31
C MET A 57 -15.89 -5.08 7.43
N LEU A 58 -15.49 -6.36 7.47
CA LEU A 58 -16.41 -7.48 7.65
C LEU A 58 -16.73 -7.76 9.12
N ARG A 59 -15.89 -7.28 10.04
CA ARG A 59 -16.10 -7.39 11.48
C ARG A 59 -16.72 -6.10 12.07
N GLY A 60 -17.25 -6.20 13.29
CA GLY A 60 -17.77 -5.06 14.06
C GLY A 60 -16.69 -4.04 14.42
N GLU A 61 -17.01 -3.01 15.22
CA GLU A 61 -16.08 -1.91 15.50
C GLU A 61 -15.05 -2.25 16.60
N ASP A 62 -15.20 -3.38 17.29
CA ASP A 62 -14.17 -3.93 18.18
C ASP A 62 -14.01 -5.47 18.05
N PRO A 63 -13.35 -5.97 16.99
CA PRO A 63 -13.04 -7.39 16.89
C PRO A 63 -11.73 -7.78 17.59
N GLY A 64 -11.08 -6.84 18.29
CA GLY A 64 -9.72 -7.02 18.81
C GLY A 64 -8.67 -7.10 17.71
N GLY A 65 -7.65 -7.94 17.90
CA GLY A 65 -6.57 -8.14 16.93
C GLY A 65 -6.97 -9.04 15.74
N ILE A 66 -6.30 -8.86 14.60
CA ILE A 66 -6.47 -9.77 13.46
C ILE A 66 -5.79 -11.12 13.77
N PRO A 67 -6.50 -12.26 13.68
CA PRO A 67 -5.88 -13.57 13.83
C PRO A 67 -4.82 -13.83 12.75
N GLU A 68 -3.76 -14.59 13.08
CA GLU A 68 -2.68 -14.93 12.14
C GLU A 68 -3.18 -15.67 10.88
N GLU A 69 -4.31 -16.38 10.97
CA GLU A 69 -4.98 -17.01 9.83
C GLU A 69 -5.40 -15.99 8.76
N PHE A 70 -5.79 -14.80 9.18
CA PHE A 70 -6.23 -13.71 8.31
C PHE A 70 -5.14 -12.66 8.07
N PHE A 71 -4.01 -12.70 8.78
CA PHE A 71 -2.87 -11.81 8.56
C PHE A 71 -1.55 -12.57 8.81
N PRO A 72 -1.07 -13.35 7.82
CA PRO A 72 0.07 -14.26 8.01
C PRO A 72 1.45 -13.56 7.84
N TYR A 73 1.54 -12.25 8.05
CA TYR A 73 2.78 -11.49 7.85
C TYR A 73 3.57 -11.35 9.16
N GLN A 74 4.78 -11.89 9.16
CA GLN A 74 5.65 -11.87 10.34
C GLN A 74 6.39 -10.54 10.45
N GLY A 75 6.48 -9.96 11.65
CA GLY A 75 7.18 -8.70 11.89
C GLY A 75 6.37 -7.44 11.52
N TYR A 76 5.10 -7.62 11.15
CA TYR A 76 4.15 -6.55 10.85
C TYR A 76 2.90 -6.70 11.71
N ARG A 77 2.31 -5.57 12.07
CA ARG A 77 1.06 -5.52 12.82
C ARG A 77 0.11 -4.53 12.16
N ILE A 78 -1.16 -4.87 12.15
CA ILE A 78 -2.22 -3.93 11.81
C ILE A 78 -2.84 -3.39 13.09
N VAL A 79 -2.98 -2.07 13.15
CA VAL A 79 -3.71 -1.36 14.20
C VAL A 79 -4.89 -0.65 13.55
N ALA A 80 -6.10 -0.93 14.01
CA ALA A 80 -7.31 -0.25 13.55
C ALA A 80 -7.83 0.68 14.64
N SER A 81 -8.27 1.87 14.23
CA SER A 81 -8.99 2.81 15.08
C SER A 81 -10.17 3.39 14.32
N TYR A 82 -11.24 3.68 15.05
CA TYR A 82 -12.44 4.30 14.50
C TYR A 82 -12.48 5.75 14.98
N GLU A 83 -12.45 6.67 14.02
CA GLU A 83 -12.55 8.11 14.26
C GLU A 83 -13.96 8.55 13.85
N ASP A 84 -14.65 9.30 14.71
CA ASP A 84 -15.93 9.91 14.34
C ASP A 84 -15.68 10.96 13.25
N MET A 85 -16.53 11.00 12.22
CA MET A 85 -16.42 12.06 11.22
C MET A 85 -16.89 13.39 11.79
N GLU A 86 -16.07 14.43 11.61
CA GLU A 86 -16.43 15.80 11.97
C GLU A 86 -17.63 16.28 11.15
N GLU A 87 -18.50 17.10 11.75
CA GLU A 87 -19.70 17.63 11.09
C GLU A 87 -19.37 18.39 9.80
N GLU A 88 -18.19 19.02 9.67
CA GLU A 88 -17.77 19.71 8.45
C GLU A 88 -17.43 18.78 7.27
N GLN A 89 -17.17 17.49 7.54
CA GLN A 89 -16.83 16.49 6.52
C GLN A 89 -18.08 15.76 5.99
N ILE A 90 -19.19 15.89 6.72
CA ILE A 90 -20.47 15.28 6.39
C ILE A 90 -21.26 16.28 5.52
N PRO A 91 -21.74 15.89 4.32
CA PRO A 91 -22.58 16.77 3.51
C PRO A 91 -23.80 17.25 4.29
N ASP A 92 -24.16 18.54 4.17
CA ASP A 92 -25.29 19.14 4.89
C ASP A 92 -26.62 18.38 4.72
N ASP A 93 -26.79 17.71 3.57
CA ASP A 93 -27.97 16.90 3.23
C ASP A 93 -28.00 15.54 3.97
N TYR A 94 -26.87 15.08 4.50
CA TYR A 94 -26.74 13.78 5.17
C TYR A 94 -27.29 13.80 6.60
N ASN A 95 -27.44 14.94 7.27
CA ASN A 95 -27.94 14.98 8.66
C ASN A 95 -29.47 15.18 8.77
N ASN A 96 -30.20 15.11 7.65
CA ASN A 96 -31.61 15.51 7.57
C ASN A 96 -32.61 14.34 7.45
N LEU A 97 -32.18 13.07 7.55
CA LEU A 97 -33.07 11.91 7.44
C LEU A 97 -33.24 11.19 8.79
N VAL A 98 -34.48 10.86 9.12
CA VAL A 98 -34.84 10.09 10.34
C VAL A 98 -34.42 8.63 10.16
N GLY A 99 -33.68 8.08 11.13
CA GLY A 99 -33.21 6.68 11.13
C GLY A 99 -31.86 6.47 10.41
N GLN A 100 -31.13 7.55 10.13
CA GLN A 100 -29.82 7.48 9.48
C GLN A 100 -28.72 7.11 10.46
N LEU A 101 -27.87 6.18 10.06
CA LEU A 101 -26.76 5.69 10.87
C LEU A 101 -25.56 6.67 10.81
N PRO A 102 -24.83 6.83 11.92
CA PRO A 102 -23.67 7.73 11.94
C PRO A 102 -22.55 7.21 11.03
N LEU A 103 -21.81 8.14 10.42
CA LEU A 103 -20.60 7.82 9.67
C LEU A 103 -19.37 7.83 10.59
N LYS A 104 -18.47 6.89 10.35
CA LYS A 104 -17.17 6.82 11.01
C LYS A 104 -16.07 6.57 9.98
N CYS A 105 -14.87 7.03 10.28
CA CYS A 105 -13.68 6.72 9.51
C CYS A 105 -12.92 5.57 10.19
N LEU A 106 -12.79 4.45 9.48
CA LEU A 106 -11.89 3.37 9.86
C LEU A 106 -10.47 3.73 9.41
N VAL A 107 -9.59 3.95 10.38
CA VAL A 107 -8.17 4.23 10.15
C VAL A 107 -7.37 2.98 10.45
N ILE A 108 -6.63 2.50 9.46
CA ILE A 108 -5.86 1.26 9.49
C ILE A 108 -4.39 1.62 9.31
N ARG A 109 -3.58 1.26 10.30
CA ARG A 109 -2.16 1.54 10.34
C ARG A 109 -1.38 0.24 10.22
N LEU A 110 -0.41 0.23 9.32
CA LEU A 110 0.58 -0.84 9.22
C LEU A 110 1.81 -0.44 10.00
N GLU A 111 2.09 -1.17 11.07
CA GLU A 111 3.23 -0.93 11.95
C GLU A 111 4.25 -2.06 11.85
N ARG A 112 5.53 -1.73 12.00
CA ARG A 112 6.58 -2.73 12.15
C ARG A 112 6.61 -3.21 13.60
N GLU A 113 6.54 -4.52 13.84
CA GLU A 113 6.43 -5.07 15.20
C GLU A 113 7.66 -4.81 16.09
N ARG A 114 8.84 -4.66 15.48
CA ARG A 114 10.09 -4.52 16.21
C ARG A 114 10.18 -3.20 16.99
N ASP A 115 9.72 -2.11 16.39
CA ASP A 115 9.92 -0.73 16.86
C ASP A 115 8.63 0.09 16.90
N GLY A 116 7.52 -0.44 16.39
CA GLY A 116 6.25 0.28 16.26
C GLY A 116 6.30 1.37 15.20
N GLU A 117 7.25 1.34 14.26
CA GLU A 117 7.32 2.32 13.19
C GLU A 117 6.09 2.21 12.28
N LEU A 118 5.37 3.32 12.11
CA LEU A 118 4.29 3.42 11.14
C LEU A 118 4.87 3.38 9.72
N LEU A 119 4.52 2.36 8.96
CA LEU A 119 5.00 2.15 7.60
C LEU A 119 4.09 2.74 6.55
N ASP A 120 2.77 2.65 6.78
CA ASP A 120 1.74 3.17 5.88
C ASP A 120 0.36 3.21 6.59
N GLU A 121 -0.58 3.97 6.05
CA GLU A 121 -1.92 4.16 6.60
C GLU A 121 -2.99 4.12 5.50
N LEU A 122 -4.15 3.53 5.81
CA LEU A 122 -5.34 3.52 4.96
C LEU A 122 -6.54 4.02 5.77
N LYS A 123 -7.29 4.97 5.20
CA LYS A 123 -8.52 5.51 5.79
C LYS A 123 -9.72 5.13 4.93
N ILE A 124 -10.78 4.64 5.56
CA ILE A 124 -11.99 4.17 4.89
C ILE A 124 -13.21 4.73 5.61
N ASP A 125 -14.02 5.49 4.90
CA ASP A 125 -15.29 5.96 5.42
C ASP A 125 -16.31 4.82 5.39
N ARG A 126 -16.96 4.59 6.54
CA ARG A 126 -17.97 3.55 6.70
C ARG A 126 -19.15 4.04 7.52
N ILE A 127 -20.26 3.31 7.38
CA ILE A 127 -21.41 3.46 8.27
C ILE A 127 -21.12 2.70 9.56
N SER A 128 -21.47 3.31 10.68
CA SER A 128 -21.44 2.67 12.00
C SER A 128 -22.72 1.87 12.20
N TYR A 129 -22.57 0.57 12.43
CA TYR A 129 -23.71 -0.35 12.61
C TYR A 129 -23.94 -0.71 14.09
N GLU A 130 -23.04 -0.33 15.00
CA GLU A 130 -23.18 -0.65 16.43
C GLU A 130 -24.32 0.13 17.10
N SER A 131 -24.63 1.33 16.61
CA SER A 131 -25.78 2.11 17.07
C SER A 131 -27.14 1.49 16.71
N ALA A 132 -27.20 0.53 15.77
CA ALA A 132 -28.44 -0.10 15.32
C ALA A 132 -28.81 -1.37 16.12
N ILE A 133 -27.85 -1.99 16.81
CA ILE A 133 -28.03 -3.28 17.50
C ILE A 133 -28.50 -3.07 18.96
N GLY A 134 -28.53 -1.83 19.44
CA GLY A 134 -28.90 -1.48 20.81
C GLY A 134 -30.40 -1.37 21.12
N ASP A 135 -31.29 -1.50 20.13
CA ASP A 135 -32.74 -1.27 20.29
C ASP A 135 -33.62 -2.53 20.08
N GLU A 136 -33.04 -3.74 20.09
CA GLU A 136 -33.81 -5.01 20.09
C GLU A 136 -33.72 -5.75 21.44
N GLU A 137 -33.92 -5.04 22.55
CA GLU A 137 -34.36 -5.65 23.82
C GLU A 137 -35.45 -4.77 24.47
N GLU A 138 -36.71 -4.93 24.06
CA GLU A 138 -37.92 -4.87 24.92
C GLU A 138 -39.16 -5.47 24.24
#